data_AF-A0A3P6DG68-F1
#
_entry.id   AF-A0A3P6DG68-F1
#
_cell.length_a   1.000
_cell.length_b   1.000
_cell.length_c   1.000
_cell.angle_alpha   90.00
_cell.angle_beta   90.00
_cell.angle_gamma   90.00
#
_symmetry.space_group_name_H-M   'P 1'
#
loop_
_entity.id
_entity.type
_entity.pdbx_description
1 polymer ?
#
loop_
_entity_poly.entity_id
_entity_poly.type
_entity_poly.pdbx_seq_one_letter_code
_entity_poly.pdbx_strand_id
1 'polypeptide(L)'
;MAPCLKSVYNVSGKNVHVNIDGRSFDIDHDESQPIDISITSEGYTEINKVNSEDIQGYRLRYDNYNIMLNDALGKSNDVADFAIHTKYYDQDVRIQVFPDEMHLSCNGKYLGMYIGNDIIYYRSIAVRHIVGGGTSVHGGENLAGDGHVKGEEDEVEEASATTKGPDA
;
A
#
# COMPACT_ATOMS: atom_id res chain seq x y z
N MET A 1 -0.59 -14.15 5.96
CA MET A 1 -1.65 -13.24 6.45
C MET A 1 -1.79 -12.10 5.45
N ALA A 2 -2.93 -11.43 5.42
CA ALA A 2 -3.16 -10.28 4.54
C ALA A 2 -2.73 -8.98 5.24
N PRO A 3 -2.27 -7.95 4.50
CA PRO A 3 -1.92 -6.66 5.07
C PRO A 3 -3.15 -5.96 5.66
N CYS A 4 -2.95 -5.16 6.71
CA CYS A 4 -4.02 -4.41 7.36
C CYS A 4 -3.99 -2.94 6.93
N LEU A 5 -5.12 -2.41 6.48
CA LEU A 5 -5.32 -0.98 6.31
C LEU A 5 -5.52 -0.36 7.70
N LYS A 6 -4.49 0.31 8.21
CA LYS A 6 -4.51 0.91 9.55
C LYS A 6 -5.15 2.29 9.54
N SER A 7 -4.90 3.10 8.52
CA SER A 7 -5.42 4.47 8.44
C SER A 7 -5.52 4.99 7.02
N VAL A 8 -6.49 5.87 6.82
CA VAL A 8 -6.61 6.71 5.62
C VAL A 8 -6.62 8.17 6.07
N TYR A 9 -5.70 8.97 5.55
CA TYR A 9 -5.60 10.40 5.79
C TYR A 9 -6.00 11.16 4.53
N ASN A 10 -6.92 12.11 4.65
CA ASN A 10 -7.50 12.81 3.53
C ASN A 10 -7.01 14.25 3.44
N VAL A 11 -6.19 14.56 2.44
CA VAL A 11 -5.72 15.91 2.11
C VAL A 11 -6.18 16.34 0.71
N SER A 12 -7.24 15.70 0.20
CA SER A 12 -7.65 15.85 -1.19
C SER A 12 -8.48 17.10 -1.50
N GLY A 13 -8.88 17.86 -0.48
CA GLY A 13 -9.82 18.97 -0.61
C GLY A 13 -11.27 18.53 -0.88
N LYS A 14 -11.56 17.23 -0.86
CA LYS A 14 -12.90 16.62 -1.01
C LYS A 14 -13.12 15.58 0.09
N ASN A 15 -14.36 15.21 0.34
CA ASN A 15 -14.66 14.08 1.23
C ASN A 15 -14.21 12.77 0.57
N VAL A 16 -13.64 11.86 1.36
CA VAL A 16 -13.22 10.52 0.93
C VAL A 16 -14.11 9.47 1.56
N HIS A 17 -14.66 8.59 0.74
CA HIS A 17 -15.46 7.44 1.14
C HIS A 17 -14.62 6.17 0.98
N VAL A 18 -14.41 5.44 2.07
CA VAL A 18 -13.71 4.15 2.08
C VAL A 18 -14.70 3.02 2.32
N ASN A 19 -14.75 2.05 1.41
CA ASN A 19 -15.50 0.80 1.58
C ASN A 19 -14.53 -0.36 1.72
N ILE A 20 -14.64 -1.13 2.80
CA ILE A 20 -13.81 -2.31 3.07
C ILE A 20 -14.60 -3.32 3.90
N ASP A 21 -14.64 -4.58 3.45
CA ASP A 21 -15.29 -5.70 4.16
C ASP A 21 -16.73 -5.38 4.65
N GLY A 22 -17.53 -4.76 3.77
CA GLY A 22 -18.91 -4.36 4.08
C GLY A 22 -19.07 -3.18 5.03
N ARG A 23 -17.96 -2.53 5.43
CA ARG A 23 -17.96 -1.32 6.25
C ARG A 23 -17.63 -0.10 5.40
N SER A 24 -18.21 1.04 5.79
CA SER A 24 -18.02 2.32 5.11
C SER A 24 -17.51 3.36 6.11
N PHE A 25 -16.58 4.19 5.65
CA PHE A 25 -16.01 5.28 6.42
C PHE A 25 -15.99 6.54 5.56
N ASP A 26 -16.62 7.61 6.07
CA ASP A 26 -16.52 8.95 5.50
C ASP A 26 -15.40 9.70 6.22
N ILE A 27 -14.53 10.33 5.45
CA ILE A 27 -13.34 11.03 5.94
C ILE A 27 -13.37 12.44 5.36
N ASP A 28 -13.59 13.44 6.21
CA ASP A 28 -13.59 14.83 5.79
C ASP A 28 -12.16 15.30 5.43
N HIS A 29 -12.07 16.46 4.76
CA HIS A 29 -10.78 17.05 4.42
C HIS A 29 -9.98 17.39 5.69
N ASP A 30 -8.68 17.10 5.65
CA ASP A 30 -7.70 17.24 6.73
C ASP A 30 -7.94 16.31 7.93
N GLU A 31 -8.75 15.26 7.75
CA GLU A 31 -8.99 14.23 8.76
C GLU A 31 -8.28 12.91 8.47
N SER A 32 -7.97 12.18 9.55
CA SER A 32 -7.42 10.84 9.52
C SER A 32 -8.38 9.86 10.19
N GLN A 33 -8.74 8.80 9.48
CA GLN A 33 -9.62 7.77 9.99
C GLN A 33 -8.82 6.48 10.25
N PRO A 34 -8.78 5.96 11.50
CA PRO A 34 -8.31 4.62 11.77
C PRO A 34 -9.33 3.59 11.27
N ILE A 35 -8.87 2.57 10.54
CA ILE A 35 -9.74 1.56 9.91
C ILE A 35 -9.46 0.16 10.45
N ASP A 36 -8.20 -0.17 10.77
CA ASP A 36 -7.71 -1.46 11.28
C ASP A 36 -8.45 -2.71 10.76
N ILE A 37 -8.51 -2.86 9.43
CA ILE A 37 -9.15 -3.99 8.74
C ILE A 37 -8.21 -4.53 7.66
N SER A 38 -8.17 -5.85 7.50
CA SER A 38 -7.36 -6.51 6.48
C SER A 38 -7.85 -6.21 5.06
N ILE A 39 -6.92 -5.93 4.15
CA ILE A 39 -7.18 -5.89 2.71
C ILE A 39 -7.17 -7.33 2.23
N THR A 40 -8.33 -7.92 1.91
CA THR A 40 -8.44 -9.35 1.58
C THR A 40 -8.43 -9.61 0.08
N SER A 41 -8.47 -10.89 -0.31
CA SER A 41 -8.61 -11.33 -1.71
C SER A 41 -10.07 -11.46 -2.16
N GLU A 42 -11.03 -11.44 -1.22
CA GLU A 42 -12.45 -11.77 -1.47
C GLU A 42 -13.24 -10.61 -2.09
N GLY A 43 -12.72 -9.39 -2.01
CA GLY A 43 -13.33 -8.20 -2.57
C GLY A 43 -12.36 -7.04 -2.68
N TYR A 44 -12.77 -5.99 -3.40
CA TYR A 44 -12.00 -4.75 -3.45
C TYR A 44 -12.34 -3.86 -2.27
N THR A 45 -11.31 -3.38 -1.59
CA THR A 45 -11.35 -2.13 -0.84
C THR A 45 -11.46 -0.99 -1.83
N GLU A 46 -12.45 -0.12 -1.69
CA GLU A 46 -12.63 1.05 -2.54
C GLU A 46 -12.37 2.32 -1.76
N ILE A 47 -11.64 3.27 -2.35
CA ILE A 47 -11.32 4.58 -1.78
C ILE A 47 -11.70 5.62 -2.82
N ASN A 48 -12.84 6.27 -2.61
CA ASN A 48 -13.47 7.14 -3.59
C ASN A 48 -13.54 8.57 -3.07
N LYS A 49 -13.26 9.56 -3.92
CA LYS A 49 -13.56 10.97 -3.60
C LYS A 49 -15.03 11.23 -3.91
N VAL A 50 -15.78 11.75 -2.93
CA VAL A 50 -17.21 12.05 -3.07
C VAL A 50 -17.38 13.29 -3.96
N ASN A 51 -18.43 13.30 -4.79
CA ASN A 51 -18.80 14.39 -5.70
C ASN A 51 -17.79 14.77 -6.80
N SER A 52 -16.90 13.85 -7.22
CA SER A 52 -16.25 14.01 -8.52
C SER A 52 -17.20 13.50 -9.61
N GLU A 53 -17.53 14.36 -10.58
CA GLU A 53 -18.21 13.94 -11.82
C GLU A 53 -17.39 12.88 -12.59
N ASP A 54 -16.10 12.77 -12.26
CA ASP A 54 -15.18 11.75 -12.71
C ASP A 54 -15.10 10.56 -11.74
N ILE A 55 -14.80 9.38 -12.27
CA ILE A 55 -14.50 8.17 -11.49
C ILE A 55 -13.14 8.35 -10.79
N GLN A 56 -13.08 9.16 -9.73
CA GLN A 56 -11.87 9.43 -8.94
C GLN A 56 -11.82 8.51 -7.72
N GLY A 57 -11.65 7.23 -7.99
CA GLY A 57 -11.63 6.19 -6.98
C GLY A 57 -10.56 5.14 -7.25
N TYR A 58 -9.89 4.72 -6.19
CA TYR A 58 -8.92 3.63 -6.21
C TYR A 58 -9.55 2.36 -5.66
N ARG A 59 -9.14 1.23 -6.21
CA ARG A 59 -9.55 -0.10 -5.78
C ARG A 59 -8.33 -0.92 -5.44
N LEU A 60 -8.33 -1.52 -4.25
CA LEU A 60 -7.23 -2.34 -3.75
C LEU A 60 -7.77 -3.70 -3.35
N ARG A 61 -7.04 -4.76 -3.65
CA ARG A 61 -7.25 -6.09 -3.05
C ARG A 61 -5.90 -6.73 -2.80
N TYR A 62 -5.87 -7.76 -1.98
CA TYR A 62 -4.64 -8.50 -1.73
C TYR A 62 -4.61 -9.82 -2.50
N ASP A 63 -3.48 -10.10 -3.15
CA ASP A 63 -3.19 -11.37 -3.80
C ASP A 63 -1.73 -11.75 -3.57
N ASN A 64 -1.49 -12.80 -2.78
CA ASN A 64 -0.19 -13.47 -2.63
C ASN A 64 1.01 -12.50 -2.58
N TYR A 65 1.12 -11.72 -1.52
CA TYR A 65 2.15 -10.69 -1.31
C TYR A 65 2.04 -9.45 -2.21
N ASN A 66 0.91 -9.23 -2.86
CA ASN A 66 0.69 -8.03 -3.66
C ASN A 66 -0.59 -7.32 -3.27
N ILE A 67 -0.50 -6.01 -3.11
CA ILE A 67 -1.65 -5.12 -3.17
C ILE A 67 -1.90 -4.89 -4.67
N MET A 68 -2.96 -5.49 -5.19
CA MET A 68 -3.41 -5.32 -6.56
C MET A 68 -4.24 -4.06 -6.63
N LEU A 69 -3.74 -3.07 -7.36
CA LEU A 69 -4.24 -1.71 -7.38
C LEU A 69 -4.74 -1.33 -8.76
N ASN A 70 -5.86 -0.63 -8.82
CA ASN A 70 -6.36 -0.02 -10.04
C ASN A 70 -7.22 1.18 -9.70
N ASP A 71 -7.62 1.94 -10.71
CA ASP A 71 -8.73 2.85 -10.57
C ASP A 71 -10.05 2.18 -10.98
N ALA A 72 -11.15 2.78 -10.56
CA ALA A 72 -12.47 2.22 -10.83
C ALA A 72 -12.81 2.17 -12.33
N LEU A 73 -12.31 3.13 -13.13
CA LEU A 73 -12.52 3.19 -14.59
C LEU A 73 -11.69 2.16 -15.36
N GLY A 74 -10.43 1.97 -15.01
CA GLY A 74 -9.51 1.01 -15.60
C GLY A 74 -10.05 -0.40 -15.48
N LYS A 75 -10.65 -0.75 -14.34
CA LYS A 75 -11.34 -2.03 -14.19
C LYS A 75 -12.52 -2.22 -15.12
N SER A 76 -13.34 -1.19 -15.35
CA SER A 76 -14.43 -1.30 -16.33
C SER A 76 -13.94 -1.35 -17.79
N ASN A 77 -12.69 -0.95 -18.03
CA ASN A 77 -12.04 -0.98 -19.35
C ASN A 77 -11.08 -2.18 -19.51
N ASP A 78 -11.20 -3.21 -18.66
CA ASP A 78 -10.34 -4.41 -18.66
C ASP A 78 -8.83 -4.12 -18.52
N VAL A 79 -8.46 -2.98 -17.95
CA VAL A 79 -7.06 -2.67 -17.61
C VAL A 79 -6.63 -3.53 -16.43
N ALA A 80 -5.47 -4.19 -16.56
CA ALA A 80 -4.90 -5.03 -15.51
C ALA A 80 -4.55 -4.22 -14.26
N ASP A 81 -4.58 -4.90 -13.10
CA ASP A 81 -4.16 -4.29 -11.84
C ASP A 81 -2.64 -4.08 -11.83
N PHE A 82 -2.20 -2.97 -11.26
CA PHE A 82 -0.81 -2.78 -10.91
C PHE A 82 -0.50 -3.53 -9.60
N ALA A 83 0.51 -4.40 -9.62
CA ALA A 83 0.94 -5.15 -8.44
C ALA A 83 1.95 -4.35 -7.62
N ILE A 84 1.58 -4.01 -6.38
CA ILE A 84 2.49 -3.44 -5.37
C ILE A 84 2.90 -4.56 -4.42
N HIS A 85 4.17 -4.92 -4.42
CA HIS A 85 4.67 -6.03 -3.62
C HIS A 85 4.81 -5.65 -2.14
N THR A 86 4.31 -6.48 -1.24
CA THR A 86 4.48 -6.37 0.20
C THR A 86 5.56 -7.35 0.64
N LYS A 87 6.71 -6.84 1.12
CA LYS A 87 7.85 -7.68 1.54
C LYS A 87 7.48 -8.69 2.65
N TYR A 88 6.50 -8.33 3.48
CA TYR A 88 6.08 -9.13 4.65
C TYR A 88 4.55 -9.31 4.69
N TYR A 89 4.10 -10.43 5.24
CA TYR A 89 2.70 -10.84 5.33
C TYR A 89 1.83 -9.98 6.28
N ASP A 90 2.47 -9.17 7.12
CA ASP A 90 1.88 -8.41 8.24
C ASP A 90 2.18 -6.91 8.07
N GLN A 91 2.03 -6.40 6.86
CA GLN A 91 2.25 -4.98 6.59
C GLN A 91 1.03 -4.14 6.99
N ASP A 92 1.27 -3.20 7.89
CA ASP A 92 0.33 -2.14 8.26
C ASP A 92 0.37 -1.06 7.20
N VAL A 93 -0.61 -1.09 6.29
CA VAL A 93 -0.77 -0.14 5.19
C VAL A 93 -1.42 1.13 5.71
N ARG A 94 -0.85 2.27 5.33
CA ARG A 94 -1.41 3.61 5.54
C ARG A 94 -1.55 4.30 4.19
N ILE A 95 -2.68 4.97 4.02
CA ILE A 95 -3.01 5.65 2.78
C ILE A 95 -3.16 7.15 3.04
N GLN A 96 -2.59 7.96 2.16
CA GLN A 96 -2.84 9.40 2.10
C GLN A 96 -3.47 9.72 0.75
N VAL A 97 -4.60 10.43 0.77
CA VAL A 97 -5.33 10.80 -0.44
C VAL A 97 -5.13 12.28 -0.72
N PHE A 98 -4.49 12.59 -1.84
CA PHE A 98 -4.23 13.94 -2.34
C PHE A 98 -5.21 14.31 -3.46
N PRO A 99 -5.28 15.58 -3.91
CA PRO A 99 -6.20 15.98 -4.97
C PRO A 99 -6.05 15.17 -6.26
N ASP A 100 -4.82 14.85 -6.66
CA ASP A 100 -4.51 14.19 -7.94
C ASP A 100 -3.92 12.78 -7.80
N GLU A 101 -3.56 12.35 -6.58
CA GLU A 101 -2.87 11.09 -6.34
C GLU A 101 -3.22 10.45 -5.00
N MET A 102 -2.86 9.18 -4.83
CA MET A 102 -2.92 8.45 -3.57
C MET A 102 -1.54 7.91 -3.24
N HIS A 103 -1.11 8.05 -1.99
CA HIS A 103 0.16 7.50 -1.52
C HIS A 103 -0.11 6.32 -0.60
N LEU A 104 0.53 5.19 -0.88
CA LEU A 104 0.56 4.03 0.01
C LEU A 104 1.91 3.99 0.73
N SER A 105 1.89 3.63 2.00
CA SER A 105 3.10 3.40 2.80
C SER A 105 2.85 2.29 3.81
N CYS A 106 3.93 1.70 4.32
CA CYS A 106 3.86 0.73 5.42
C CYS A 106 4.69 1.21 6.62
N ASN A 107 4.18 1.01 7.83
CA ASN A 107 4.88 1.45 9.03
C ASN A 107 6.25 0.76 9.17
N GLY A 108 7.34 1.53 9.01
CA GLY A 108 8.71 1.02 9.12
C GLY A 108 9.11 -0.05 8.09
N LYS A 109 8.28 -0.29 7.07
CA LYS A 109 8.48 -1.33 6.06
C LYS A 109 8.40 -0.72 4.65
N TYR A 110 9.08 -1.33 3.70
CA TYR A 110 9.09 -0.90 2.31
C TYR A 110 8.02 -1.62 1.47
N LEU A 111 7.54 -0.94 0.42
CA LEU A 111 6.69 -1.48 -0.63
C LEU A 111 7.51 -1.68 -1.90
N GLY A 112 7.37 -2.82 -2.55
CA GLY A 112 8.09 -3.19 -3.76
C GLY A 112 7.32 -2.82 -5.03
N MET A 113 8.04 -2.37 -6.05
CA MET A 113 7.56 -2.26 -7.42
C MET A 113 8.36 -3.18 -8.33
N TYR A 114 7.66 -3.87 -9.22
CA TYR A 114 8.30 -4.68 -10.25
C TYR A 114 8.85 -3.79 -11.37
N ILE A 115 10.16 -3.86 -11.62
CA ILE A 115 10.84 -3.18 -12.71
C ILE A 115 11.58 -4.24 -13.52
N GLY A 116 10.97 -4.66 -14.63
CA GLY A 116 11.43 -5.84 -15.36
C GLY A 116 11.23 -7.09 -14.50
N ASN A 117 12.33 -7.78 -14.18
CA ASN A 117 12.33 -8.98 -13.33
C ASN A 117 12.70 -8.69 -11.87
N ASP A 118 13.08 -7.45 -11.57
CA ASP A 118 13.56 -7.06 -10.25
C ASP A 118 12.44 -6.40 -9.44
N ILE A 119 12.53 -6.49 -8.11
CA ILE A 119 11.66 -5.77 -7.18
C ILE A 119 12.48 -4.67 -6.52
N ILE A 120 12.10 -3.41 -6.76
CA ILE A 120 12.71 -2.25 -6.09
C ILE A 120 11.80 -1.78 -4.98
N TYR A 121 12.37 -1.60 -3.79
CA TYR A 121 11.64 -1.27 -2.56
C TYR A 121 11.69 0.23 -2.25
N TYR A 122 10.53 0.82 -2.00
CA TYR A 122 10.31 2.24 -1.71
C TYR A 122 9.58 2.44 -0.38
N ARG A 123 9.81 3.58 0.30
CA ARG A 123 9.14 3.88 1.57
C ARG A 123 7.66 4.16 1.35
N SER A 124 7.34 4.82 0.23
CA SER A 124 5.98 5.04 -0.23
C SER A 124 5.86 4.80 -1.72
N ILE A 125 4.64 4.55 -2.18
CA ILE A 125 4.29 4.48 -3.60
C ILE A 125 3.17 5.48 -3.84
N ALA A 126 3.42 6.43 -4.73
CA ALA A 126 2.43 7.37 -5.23
C ALA A 126 1.72 6.77 -6.44
N VAL A 127 0.41 6.98 -6.52
CA VAL A 127 -0.49 6.37 -7.51
C VAL A 127 -1.33 7.47 -8.11
N ARG A 128 -1.40 7.53 -9.45
CA ARG A 128 -2.19 8.49 -10.21
C ARG A 128 -3.10 7.78 -11.20
N HIS A 129 -4.22 8.40 -11.52
CA HIS A 129 -5.10 7.96 -12.61
C HIS A 129 -4.43 8.17 -13.97
N ILE A 130 -4.69 7.27 -14.92
CA ILE A 130 -4.32 7.43 -16.33
C ILE A 130 -5.55 7.81 -17.13
N VAL A 131 -5.41 8.75 -18.08
CA VAL A 131 -6.45 9.08 -19.04
C VAL A 131 -6.81 7.84 -19.86
N GLY A 132 -8.07 7.41 -19.80
CA GLY A 132 -8.54 6.17 -20.42
C GLY A 132 -8.66 4.98 -19.47
N GLY A 133 -8.33 5.17 -18.19
CA GLY A 133 -8.41 4.16 -17.14
C GLY A 133 -7.06 3.52 -16.83
N GLY A 134 -6.94 2.98 -15.63
CA GLY A 134 -5.71 2.43 -15.09
C GLY A 134 -4.97 3.39 -14.18
N THR A 135 -3.86 2.92 -13.62
CA THR A 135 -3.03 3.72 -12.71
C THR A 135 -1.58 3.77 -13.15
N SER A 136 -0.94 4.92 -13.01
CA SER A 136 0.53 5.02 -13.01
C SER A 136 1.03 5.06 -11.58
N VAL A 137 2.18 4.43 -11.33
CA VAL A 137 2.78 4.39 -10.00
C VAL A 137 4.23 4.85 -10.02
N HIS A 138 4.65 5.49 -8.93
CA HIS A 138 6.00 5.98 -8.76
C HIS A 138 6.47 5.74 -7.32
N GLY A 139 7.68 5.23 -7.17
CA GLY A 139 8.31 5.03 -5.88
C GLY A 139 8.76 6.36 -5.27
N GLY A 140 8.45 6.57 -3.99
CA GLY A 140 8.84 7.73 -3.21
C GLY A 140 9.81 7.34 -2.08
N GLU A 141 10.83 8.16 -1.89
CA GLU A 141 11.74 8.04 -0.74
C GLU A 141 11.26 8.81 0.49
N ASN A 142 10.28 9.72 0.36
CA ASN A 142 9.83 10.56 1.47
C ASN A 142 8.30 10.79 1.44
N LEU A 143 7.65 10.45 2.55
CA LEU A 143 6.65 11.31 3.18
C LEU A 143 7.35 11.90 4.39
N ALA A 144 7.27 13.22 4.58
CA ALA A 144 8.07 13.99 5.54
C ALA A 144 8.40 13.25 6.85
N GLY A 145 9.69 12.99 7.09
CA GLY A 145 10.22 12.51 8.37
C GLY A 145 10.46 11.01 8.47
N ASP A 146 11.52 10.50 7.84
CA ASP A 146 12.56 9.67 8.49
C ASP A 146 13.55 9.14 7.45
N GLY A 147 14.84 9.40 7.69
CA GLY A 147 15.94 9.27 6.73
C GLY A 147 16.14 7.89 6.10
N HIS A 148 16.86 7.88 4.97
CA HIS A 148 17.31 6.69 4.22
C HIS A 148 17.70 5.50 5.10
N VAL A 149 17.13 4.32 4.84
CA VAL A 149 17.78 3.05 5.17
C VAL A 149 17.93 2.28 3.87
N LYS A 150 19.14 2.33 3.30
CA LYS A 150 19.58 1.33 2.32
C LYS A 150 19.41 -0.02 3.02
N GLY A 151 18.65 -0.94 2.44
CA GLY A 151 18.49 -2.28 3.01
C GLY A 151 19.87 -2.94 3.06
N GLU A 152 20.45 -3.01 4.25
CA GLU A 152 21.54 -3.94 4.52
C GLU A 152 20.93 -5.34 4.54
N GLU A 153 21.53 -6.22 3.76
CA GLU A 153 21.27 -7.66 3.78
C GLU A 153 21.67 -8.14 5.18
N ASP A 154 20.71 -8.68 5.95
CA ASP A 154 21.02 -9.40 7.19
C ASP A 154 21.82 -10.64 6.80
N GLU A 155 23.16 -10.55 6.84
CA GLU A 155 24.03 -11.71 6.92
C GLU A 155 23.71 -12.44 8.23
N VAL A 156 23.07 -13.59 8.10
CA VAL A 156 22.83 -14.51 9.23
C VAL A 156 24.17 -15.12 9.62
N GLU A 157 24.85 -14.56 10.62
CA GLU A 157 25.99 -15.23 11.25
C GLU A 157 25.50 -16.45 12.05
N GLU A 158 25.78 -17.65 11.53
CA GLU A 158 25.66 -18.90 12.28
C GLU A 158 26.60 -18.90 13.49
N ALA A 159 26.06 -18.73 14.69
CA ALA A 159 26.79 -19.03 15.92
C ALA A 159 26.84 -20.55 16.15
N SER A 160 27.87 -21.20 15.60
CA SER A 160 28.26 -22.57 15.96
C SER A 160 28.79 -22.61 17.40
N ALA A 161 27.92 -22.95 18.36
CA ALA A 161 28.32 -23.21 19.74
C ALA A 161 29.04 -24.58 19.83
N THR A 162 30.37 -24.55 19.90
CA THR A 162 31.17 -25.71 20.29
C THR A 162 31.07 -25.90 21.80
N THR A 163 30.25 -26.84 22.26
CA THR A 163 30.29 -27.31 23.65
C THR A 163 31.50 -28.23 23.83
N LYS A 164 32.53 -27.75 24.51
CA LYS A 164 33.53 -28.63 25.12
C LYS A 164 32.85 -29.47 26.19
N GLY A 165 33.05 -30.79 26.12
CA GLY A 165 32.52 -31.77 27.06
C GLY A 165 33.07 -31.62 28.48
N PRO A 166 32.52 -32.38 29.45
CA PRO A 166 32.91 -32.30 30.84
C PRO A 166 34.18 -33.12 31.05
N ASP A 167 35.21 -32.53 31.66
CA ASP A 167 36.33 -33.32 32.17
C ASP A 167 36.12 -33.67 33.64
N ALA A 168 36.46 -34.93 33.89
CA ALA A 168 36.44 -35.73 35.11
C ALA A 168 37.34 -35.21 36.24
#